data_AF-A0A7S3FZ86-F1
#
_entry.id   AF-A0A7S3FZ86-F1
#
_cell.length_a   1.000
_cell.length_b   1.000
_cell.length_c   1.000
_cell.angle_alpha   90.00
_cell.angle_beta   90.00
_cell.angle_gamma   90.00
#
_symmetry.space_group_name_H-M   'P 1'
#
loop_
_entity.id
_entity.type
_entity.pdbx_description
1 polymer ?
#
loop_
_entity_poly.entity_id
_entity_poly.type
_entity_poly.pdbx_seq_one_letter_code
_entity_poly.pdbx_strand_id
1 'polypeptide(L)'
;RKRGREKRWKKKKRLLYSYRQKLDEEARKAAEEERQREEEDEERRKEYARYNEERVGYRRRQYEQKEEEKKELMRMREEEEEERQQRLEALRAQVAIDVEADPDRVLQPTEASKAQKKKQAQLFAVHGYDMNDMMKDTRLKVAMALESAGLMQTDYAREVLMKVQPPVQPRV
;
A
#
# COMPACT_ATOMS: atom_id res chain seq x y z
N ARG A 1 -90.11 -19.45 26.97
CA ARG A 1 -88.84 -19.19 26.22
C ARG A 1 -88.06 -17.93 26.68
N LYS A 2 -88.71 -16.83 27.12
CA LYS A 2 -88.06 -15.54 27.49
C LYS A 2 -87.12 -15.61 28.71
N ARG A 3 -87.54 -16.23 29.83
CA ARG A 3 -86.77 -16.36 31.09
C ARG A 3 -85.42 -17.10 30.94
N GLY A 4 -85.33 -18.09 30.04
CA GLY A 4 -84.09 -18.84 29.78
C GLY A 4 -83.04 -18.03 29.02
N ARG A 5 -83.46 -17.14 28.11
CA ARG A 5 -82.55 -16.22 27.39
C ARG A 5 -81.96 -15.18 28.34
N GLU A 6 -82.77 -14.68 29.26
CA GLU A 6 -82.33 -13.70 30.27
C GLU A 6 -81.30 -14.27 31.26
N LYS A 7 -81.49 -15.51 31.73
CA LYS A 7 -80.49 -16.21 32.57
C LYS A 7 -79.16 -16.42 31.83
N ARG A 8 -79.21 -16.80 30.54
CA ARG A 8 -78.01 -16.95 29.69
C ARG A 8 -77.30 -15.61 29.47
N TRP A 9 -78.05 -14.54 29.26
CA TRP A 9 -77.51 -13.18 29.14
C TRP A 9 -76.78 -12.72 30.41
N LYS A 10 -77.40 -12.91 31.58
CA LYS A 10 -76.78 -12.59 32.88
C LYS A 10 -75.50 -13.40 33.12
N LYS A 11 -75.49 -14.70 32.78
CA LYS A 11 -74.29 -15.55 32.87
C LYS A 11 -73.17 -15.08 31.94
N LYS A 12 -73.50 -14.72 30.69
CA LYS A 12 -72.53 -14.18 29.71
C LYS A 12 -71.94 -12.84 30.17
N LYS A 13 -72.78 -11.93 30.69
CA LYS A 13 -72.34 -10.64 31.24
C LYS A 13 -71.39 -10.83 32.43
N ARG A 14 -71.69 -11.76 33.34
CA ARG A 14 -70.81 -12.10 34.48
C ARG A 14 -69.47 -12.66 34.02
N LEU A 15 -69.49 -13.56 33.02
CA LEU A 15 -68.26 -14.14 32.46
C LEU A 15 -67.37 -13.07 31.79
N LEU A 16 -67.97 -12.18 30.98
CA LEU A 16 -67.25 -11.07 30.35
C LEU A 16 -66.66 -10.12 31.40
N TYR A 17 -67.40 -9.84 32.47
CA TYR A 17 -66.91 -9.02 33.57
C TYR A 17 -65.71 -9.66 34.27
N SER A 18 -65.78 -10.95 34.61
CA SER A 18 -64.65 -11.66 35.23
C SER A 18 -63.44 -11.78 34.31
N TYR A 19 -63.65 -11.89 32.99
CA TYR A 19 -62.56 -11.93 32.02
C TYR A 19 -61.87 -10.56 31.89
N ARG A 20 -62.66 -9.47 31.87
CA ARG A 20 -62.12 -8.11 31.86
C ARG A 20 -61.33 -7.79 33.13
N GLN A 21 -61.81 -8.22 34.30
CA GLN A 21 -61.06 -8.08 35.55
C GLN A 21 -59.71 -8.80 35.50
N LYS A 22 -59.66 -10.03 34.95
CA LYS A 22 -58.40 -10.76 34.79
C LYS A 22 -57.42 -10.07 33.85
N LEU A 23 -57.90 -9.55 32.72
CA LEU A 23 -57.08 -8.77 31.80
C LEU A 23 -56.51 -7.51 32.45
N ASP A 24 -57.33 -6.79 33.23
CA ASP A 24 -56.89 -5.60 33.96
C ASP A 24 -55.85 -5.95 35.05
N GLU A 25 -55.99 -7.09 35.73
CA GLU A 25 -55.01 -7.60 36.70
C GLU A 25 -53.70 -8.02 36.04
N GLU A 26 -53.76 -8.73 34.91
CA GLU A 26 -52.57 -9.11 34.13
C GLU A 26 -51.82 -7.89 33.58
N ALA A 27 -52.56 -6.89 33.06
CA ALA A 27 -51.97 -5.64 32.58
C ALA A 27 -51.28 -4.84 33.70
N ARG A 28 -51.87 -4.82 34.91
CA ARG A 28 -51.25 -4.18 36.08
C ARG A 28 -49.97 -4.87 36.51
N LYS A 29 -49.96 -6.19 36.55
CA LYS A 29 -48.76 -6.98 36.87
C LYS A 29 -47.65 -6.74 35.86
N ALA A 30 -47.96 -6.79 34.56
CA ALA A 30 -46.99 -6.51 33.51
C ALA A 30 -46.39 -5.09 33.63
N ALA A 31 -47.23 -4.09 33.92
CA ALA A 31 -46.76 -2.71 34.12
C ALA A 31 -45.96 -2.52 35.43
N GLU A 32 -46.19 -3.34 36.46
CA GLU A 32 -45.36 -3.35 37.68
C GLU A 32 -44.01 -4.02 37.41
N GLU A 33 -43.99 -5.15 36.70
CA GLU A 33 -42.74 -5.84 36.32
C GLU A 33 -41.87 -4.98 35.40
N GLU A 34 -42.47 -4.24 34.46
CA GLU A 34 -41.75 -3.33 33.57
C GLU A 34 -41.11 -2.18 34.37
N ARG A 35 -41.85 -1.56 35.28
CA ARG A 35 -41.32 -0.52 36.17
C ARG A 35 -40.17 -1.01 37.04
N GLN A 36 -40.28 -2.22 37.60
CA GLN A 36 -39.20 -2.82 38.39
C GLN A 36 -37.93 -3.03 37.55
N ARG A 37 -38.06 -3.50 36.31
CA ARG A 37 -36.90 -3.65 35.40
C ARG A 37 -36.28 -2.31 35.05
N GLU A 38 -37.08 -1.28 34.80
CA GLU A 38 -36.59 0.06 34.52
C GLU A 38 -35.80 0.63 35.71
N GLU A 39 -36.32 0.44 36.93
CA GLU A 39 -35.64 0.85 38.18
C GLU A 39 -34.30 0.10 38.35
N GLU A 40 -34.27 -1.22 38.17
CA GLU A 40 -33.04 -2.02 38.21
C GLU A 40 -32.03 -1.56 37.16
N ASP A 41 -32.48 -1.27 35.93
CA ASP A 41 -31.64 -0.79 34.85
C ASP A 41 -31.08 0.62 35.12
N GLU A 42 -31.86 1.49 35.77
CA GLU A 42 -31.39 2.79 36.24
C GLU A 42 -30.34 2.69 37.34
N GLU A 43 -30.53 1.79 38.31
CA GLU A 43 -29.56 1.56 39.37
C GLU A 43 -28.24 1.04 38.82
N ARG A 44 -28.27 0.03 37.94
CA ARG A 44 -27.07 -0.45 37.24
C ARG A 44 -26.38 0.67 36.48
N ARG A 45 -27.13 1.51 35.76
CA ARG A 45 -26.57 2.66 35.04
C ARG A 45 -25.86 3.65 35.98
N LYS A 46 -26.43 3.93 37.15
CA LYS A 46 -25.82 4.82 38.16
C LYS A 46 -24.52 4.24 38.72
N GLU A 47 -24.49 2.93 38.97
CA GLU A 47 -23.28 2.24 39.42
C GLU A 47 -22.17 2.30 38.36
N TYR A 48 -22.48 1.94 37.12
CA TYR A 48 -21.53 2.02 36.01
C TYR A 48 -21.05 3.44 35.73
N ALA A 49 -21.90 4.45 35.90
CA ALA A 49 -21.52 5.84 35.72
C ALA A 49 -20.42 6.26 36.71
N ARG A 50 -20.57 5.90 38.00
CA ARG A 50 -19.57 6.19 39.04
C ARG A 50 -18.22 5.53 38.74
N TYR A 51 -18.24 4.25 38.40
CA TYR A 51 -17.01 3.52 38.04
C TYR A 51 -16.35 4.10 36.78
N ASN A 52 -17.15 4.43 35.76
CA ASN A 52 -16.63 4.99 34.51
C ASN A 52 -16.05 6.39 34.72
N GLU A 53 -16.62 7.21 35.59
CA GLU A 53 -16.10 8.54 35.91
C GLU A 53 -14.67 8.47 36.47
N GLU A 54 -14.44 7.61 37.46
CA GLU A 54 -13.11 7.40 38.04
C GLU A 54 -12.11 6.88 36.99
N ARG A 55 -12.54 5.86 36.21
CA ARG A 55 -11.69 5.25 35.17
C ARG A 55 -11.31 6.25 34.08
N VAL A 56 -12.26 7.08 33.64
CA VAL A 56 -12.01 8.11 32.62
C VAL A 56 -11.10 9.20 33.19
N GLY A 57 -11.33 9.63 34.43
CA GLY A 57 -10.46 10.60 35.11
C GLY A 57 -9.02 10.11 35.25
N TYR A 58 -8.83 8.84 35.64
CA TYR A 58 -7.50 8.22 35.71
C TYR A 58 -6.82 8.16 34.33
N ARG A 59 -7.54 7.70 33.30
CA ARG A 59 -6.99 7.63 31.94
C ARG A 59 -6.62 9.00 31.38
N ARG A 60 -7.43 10.02 31.68
CA ARG A 60 -7.15 11.40 31.29
C ARG A 60 -5.84 11.90 31.92
N ARG A 61 -5.65 11.71 33.23
CA ARG A 61 -4.40 12.09 33.92
C ARG A 61 -3.18 11.36 33.36
N GLN A 62 -3.31 10.06 33.10
CA GLN A 62 -2.24 9.26 32.47
C GLN A 62 -1.89 9.76 31.06
N TYR A 63 -2.88 10.19 30.29
CA TYR A 63 -2.66 10.74 28.97
C TYR A 63 -1.95 12.11 29.05
N GLU A 64 -2.40 12.98 29.95
CA GLU A 64 -1.77 14.29 30.20
C GLU A 64 -0.29 14.12 30.61
N GLN A 65 0.01 13.21 31.53
CA GLN A 65 1.41 12.90 31.93
C GLN A 65 2.27 12.44 30.75
N LYS A 66 1.76 11.52 29.91
CA LYS A 66 2.49 11.05 28.73
C LYS A 66 2.73 12.14 27.70
N GLU A 67 1.79 13.07 27.54
CA GLU A 67 1.98 14.22 26.65
C GLU A 67 3.07 15.17 27.17
N GLU A 68 3.11 15.40 28.48
CA GLU A 68 4.15 16.21 29.12
C GLU A 68 5.53 15.56 28.96
N GLU A 69 5.67 14.29 29.32
CA GLU A 69 6.91 13.50 29.15
C GLU A 69 7.39 13.52 27.69
N LYS A 70 6.47 13.39 26.74
CA LYS A 70 6.81 13.45 25.31
C LYS A 70 7.32 14.83 24.90
N LYS A 71 6.72 15.91 25.41
CA LYS A 71 7.16 17.29 25.13
C LYS A 71 8.54 17.54 25.72
N GLU A 72 8.79 17.11 26.95
CA GLU A 72 10.09 17.22 27.60
C GLU A 72 11.17 16.44 26.84
N LEU A 73 10.88 15.20 26.45
CA LEU A 73 11.81 14.40 25.66
C LEU A 73 12.14 15.03 24.30
N MET A 74 11.16 15.66 23.65
CA MET A 74 11.39 16.38 22.40
C MET A 74 12.30 17.58 22.60
N ARG A 75 12.07 18.39 23.64
CA ARG A 75 12.94 19.55 23.97
C ARG A 75 14.37 19.11 24.25
N MET A 76 14.55 18.07 25.07
CA MET A 76 15.88 17.53 25.39
C MET A 76 16.63 17.07 24.12
N ARG A 77 15.91 16.45 23.17
CA ARG A 77 16.50 16.02 21.89
C ARG A 77 16.86 17.20 21.00
N GLU A 78 16.01 18.22 20.94
CA GLU A 78 16.29 19.45 20.19
C GLU A 78 17.56 20.13 20.74
N GLU A 79 17.68 20.26 22.06
CA GLU A 79 18.87 20.80 22.72
C GLU A 79 20.13 19.97 22.42
N GLU A 80 20.05 18.63 22.51
CA GLU A 80 21.18 17.74 22.18
C GLU A 80 21.59 17.84 20.69
N GLU A 81 20.61 17.96 19.79
CA GLU A 81 20.87 18.15 18.37
C GLU A 81 21.52 19.50 18.08
N GLU A 82 21.08 20.58 18.73
CA GLU A 82 21.69 21.91 18.62
C GLU A 82 23.14 21.90 19.12
N GLU A 83 23.41 21.33 20.30
CA GLU A 83 24.77 21.20 20.83
C GLU A 83 25.67 20.37 19.90
N ARG A 84 25.13 19.28 19.34
CA ARG A 84 25.83 18.44 18.37
C ARG A 84 26.15 19.22 17.10
N GLN A 85 25.19 20.00 16.58
CA GLN A 85 25.40 20.84 15.40
C GLN A 85 26.48 21.90 15.66
N GLN A 86 26.43 22.61 16.78
CA GLN A 86 27.45 23.59 17.17
C GLN A 86 28.85 22.96 17.25
N ARG A 87 28.96 21.77 17.83
CA ARG A 87 30.24 21.02 17.89
C ARG A 87 30.74 20.66 16.50
N LEU A 88 29.86 20.21 15.60
CA LEU A 88 30.22 19.89 14.22
C LEU A 88 30.62 21.13 13.43
N GLU A 89 29.95 22.26 13.63
CA GLU A 89 30.29 23.54 13.02
C GLU A 89 31.67 24.03 13.47
N ALA A 90 31.98 23.94 14.76
CA ALA A 90 33.31 24.26 15.28
C ALA A 90 34.40 23.37 14.64
N LEU A 91 34.15 22.07 14.49
CA LEU A 91 35.07 21.16 13.81
C LEU A 91 35.21 21.48 12.32
N ARG A 92 34.11 21.81 11.63
CA ARG A 92 34.13 22.23 10.23
C ARG A 92 34.94 23.50 10.06
N ALA A 93 34.81 24.47 10.97
CA ALA A 93 35.61 25.69 10.95
C ALA A 93 37.11 25.40 11.20
N GLN A 94 37.44 24.44 12.08
CA GLN A 94 38.82 24.05 12.34
C GLN A 94 39.48 23.34 11.14
N VAL A 95 38.73 22.52 10.41
CA VAL A 95 39.22 21.73 9.27
C VAL A 95 38.96 22.44 7.94
N ALA A 96 38.30 23.60 7.95
CA ALA A 96 38.02 24.37 6.75
C ALA A 96 39.34 24.70 6.04
N ILE A 97 39.45 24.20 4.81
CA ILE A 97 40.58 24.52 3.94
C ILE A 97 40.14 25.71 3.11
N ASP A 98 40.74 26.87 3.35
CA ASP A 98 40.55 28.08 2.54
C ASP A 98 41.29 27.91 1.20
N VAL A 99 40.71 27.13 0.31
CA VAL A 99 41.17 26.98 -1.08
C VAL A 99 39.99 27.26 -1.99
N GLU A 100 40.26 28.07 -3.02
CA GLU A 100 39.26 28.40 -4.03
C GLU A 100 38.77 27.13 -4.73
N ALA A 101 37.46 27.03 -4.91
CA ALA A 101 36.86 25.89 -5.59
C ALA A 101 37.30 25.90 -7.07
N ASP A 102 38.24 25.02 -7.41
CA ASP A 102 38.75 24.84 -8.77
C ASP A 102 38.04 23.64 -9.44
N PRO A 103 36.93 23.86 -10.17
CA PRO A 103 36.22 22.79 -10.86
C PRO A 103 37.04 22.19 -12.00
N ASP A 104 37.92 22.97 -12.63
CA ASP A 104 38.74 22.52 -13.74
C ASP A 104 39.72 21.44 -13.28
N ARG A 105 40.30 21.59 -12.08
CA ARG A 105 41.14 20.57 -11.44
C ARG A 105 40.39 19.29 -11.13
N VAL A 106 39.12 19.37 -10.71
CA VAL A 106 38.29 18.18 -10.42
C VAL A 106 37.96 17.41 -11.69
N LEU A 107 37.74 18.12 -12.80
CA LEU A 107 37.45 17.54 -14.10
C LEU A 107 38.69 17.00 -14.83
N GLN A 108 39.90 17.30 -14.34
CA GLN A 108 41.12 16.76 -14.94
C GLN A 108 41.18 15.23 -14.79
N PRO A 109 41.60 14.50 -15.84
CA PRO A 109 41.80 13.06 -15.74
C PRO A 109 42.93 12.75 -14.74
N THR A 110 42.65 11.85 -13.80
CA THR A 110 43.66 11.33 -12.88
C THR A 110 44.75 10.58 -13.62
N GLU A 111 45.91 10.36 -12.98
CA GLU A 111 47.01 9.61 -13.60
C GLU A 111 46.57 8.20 -14.04
N ALA A 112 45.70 7.57 -13.27
CA ALA A 112 45.08 6.30 -13.63
C ALA A 112 44.23 6.39 -14.92
N SER A 113 43.41 7.44 -15.06
CA SER A 113 42.61 7.69 -16.27
C SER A 113 43.49 8.01 -17.49
N LYS A 114 44.61 8.72 -17.29
CA LYS A 114 45.58 8.99 -18.37
C LYS A 114 46.24 7.70 -18.87
N ALA A 115 46.52 6.74 -17.98
CA ALA A 115 47.13 5.47 -18.33
C ALA A 115 46.22 4.53 -19.14
N GLN A 116 44.90 4.63 -18.99
CA GLN A 116 43.90 3.83 -19.72
C GLN A 116 43.76 4.15 -21.21
N LYS A 117 44.38 5.23 -21.73
CA LYS A 117 44.35 5.55 -23.17
C LYS A 117 45.09 4.55 -24.07
N LYS A 118 45.81 3.57 -23.49
CA LYS A 118 46.39 2.46 -24.25
C LYS A 118 45.27 1.49 -24.61
N LYS A 119 45.09 1.23 -25.92
CA LYS A 119 44.05 0.37 -26.53
C LYS A 119 43.67 -0.78 -25.61
N GLN A 120 42.42 -0.82 -25.15
CA GLN A 120 41.87 -1.98 -24.45
C GLN A 120 42.12 -3.22 -25.32
N ALA A 121 42.99 -4.11 -24.84
CA ALA A 121 43.19 -5.38 -25.49
C ALA A 121 41.85 -6.11 -25.51
N GLN A 122 41.49 -6.68 -26.66
CA GLN A 122 40.23 -7.42 -26.81
C GLN A 122 40.33 -8.67 -25.94
N LEU A 123 39.69 -8.63 -24.76
CA LEU A 123 39.84 -9.64 -23.70
C LEU A 123 39.26 -11.00 -24.12
N PHE A 124 38.35 -11.02 -25.10
CA PHE A 124 37.64 -12.20 -25.56
C PHE A 124 37.54 -12.22 -27.08
N ALA A 125 37.54 -13.42 -27.66
CA ALA A 125 37.26 -13.61 -29.07
C ALA A 125 35.76 -13.33 -29.34
N VAL A 126 35.47 -12.38 -30.23
CA VAL A 126 34.10 -12.14 -30.70
C VAL A 126 33.79 -13.17 -31.77
N HIS A 127 32.89 -14.11 -31.46
CA HIS A 127 32.40 -15.08 -32.43
C HIS A 127 31.18 -14.49 -33.15
N GLY A 128 31.33 -14.19 -34.43
CA GLY A 128 30.29 -13.65 -35.28
C GLY A 128 30.70 -13.73 -36.75
N TYR A 129 29.80 -13.31 -37.62
CA TYR A 129 30.08 -13.18 -39.05
C TYR A 129 30.46 -11.73 -39.34
N ASP A 130 31.61 -11.53 -39.99
CA ASP A 130 31.94 -10.21 -40.53
C ASP A 130 31.15 -9.97 -41.82
N MET A 131 31.11 -8.73 -42.30
CA MET A 131 30.48 -8.37 -43.56
C MET A 131 31.01 -9.23 -44.72
N ASN A 132 32.30 -9.56 -44.69
CA ASN A 132 32.93 -10.45 -45.66
C ASN A 132 32.39 -11.88 -45.62
N ASP A 133 32.00 -12.37 -44.44
CA ASP A 133 31.41 -13.70 -44.30
C ASP A 133 29.96 -13.72 -44.76
N MET A 134 29.18 -12.68 -44.46
CA MET A 134 27.82 -12.53 -44.98
C MET A 134 27.80 -12.47 -46.51
N MET A 135 28.75 -11.73 -47.10
CA MET A 135 28.91 -11.61 -48.55
C MET A 135 29.41 -12.90 -49.22
N LYS A 136 29.65 -14.01 -48.52
CA LYS A 136 29.88 -15.31 -49.17
C LYS A 136 28.56 -15.96 -49.60
N ASP A 137 27.44 -15.61 -48.98
CA ASP A 137 26.13 -16.15 -49.31
C ASP A 137 25.61 -15.57 -50.63
N THR A 138 25.44 -16.44 -51.63
CA THR A 138 24.92 -16.09 -52.96
C THR A 138 23.46 -15.69 -52.90
N ARG A 139 22.67 -16.30 -52.01
CA ARG A 139 21.26 -15.97 -51.84
C ARG A 139 21.08 -14.58 -51.27
N LEU A 140 21.94 -14.19 -50.32
CA LEU A 140 21.95 -12.83 -49.77
C LEU A 140 22.27 -11.79 -50.85
N LYS A 141 23.29 -12.04 -51.69
CA LYS A 141 23.63 -11.14 -52.81
C LYS A 141 22.48 -10.95 -53.79
N VAL A 142 21.82 -12.04 -54.16
CA VAL A 142 20.67 -12.00 -55.08
C VAL A 142 19.52 -11.24 -54.45
N ALA A 143 19.24 -11.45 -53.16
CA ALA A 143 18.21 -10.70 -52.44
C ALA A 143 18.49 -9.19 -52.44
N MET A 144 19.71 -8.78 -52.12
CA MET A 144 20.11 -7.36 -52.14
C MET A 144 19.98 -6.74 -53.55
N ALA A 145 20.31 -7.50 -54.60
CA ALA A 145 20.16 -7.03 -55.98
C ALA A 145 18.69 -6.90 -56.41
N LEU A 146 17.81 -7.80 -55.95
CA LEU A 146 16.37 -7.71 -56.20
C LEU A 146 15.73 -6.57 -55.42
N GLU A 147 16.22 -6.30 -54.22
CA GLU A 147 15.80 -5.18 -53.38
C GLU A 147 16.21 -3.84 -53.99
N SER A 148 17.46 -3.69 -54.46
CA SER A 148 17.90 -2.47 -55.15
C SER A 148 17.15 -2.21 -56.46
N ALA A 149 16.66 -3.26 -57.12
CA ALA A 149 15.79 -3.18 -58.28
C ALA A 149 14.30 -2.98 -57.94
N GLY A 150 13.92 -2.98 -56.65
CA GLY A 150 12.53 -2.82 -56.19
C GLY A 150 11.62 -4.04 -56.44
N LEU A 151 12.19 -5.20 -56.77
CA LEU A 151 11.45 -6.41 -57.17
C LEU A 151 11.25 -7.42 -56.02
N MET A 152 11.83 -7.18 -54.85
CA MET A 152 11.87 -8.13 -53.73
C MET A 152 10.49 -8.62 -53.25
N GLN A 153 9.46 -7.77 -53.33
CA GLN A 153 8.10 -8.12 -52.88
C GLN A 153 7.28 -8.88 -53.94
N THR A 154 7.81 -9.10 -55.14
CA THR A 154 7.10 -9.81 -56.21
C THR A 154 7.20 -11.33 -56.05
N ASP A 155 6.20 -12.06 -56.57
CA ASP A 155 6.25 -13.53 -56.60
C ASP A 155 7.45 -14.05 -57.41
N TYR A 156 7.91 -13.28 -58.40
CA TYR A 156 9.12 -13.56 -59.17
C TYR A 156 10.37 -13.62 -58.28
N ALA A 157 10.56 -12.64 -57.39
CA ALA A 157 11.69 -12.65 -56.46
C ALA A 157 11.65 -13.86 -55.52
N ARG A 158 10.45 -14.27 -55.08
CA ARG A 158 10.27 -15.47 -54.24
C ARG A 158 10.70 -16.73 -54.98
N GLU A 159 10.27 -16.91 -56.23
CA GLU A 159 10.66 -18.06 -57.04
C GLU A 159 12.16 -18.12 -57.31
N VAL A 160 12.77 -16.97 -57.63
CA VAL A 160 14.22 -16.89 -57.89
C VAL A 160 15.01 -17.26 -56.64
N LEU A 161 14.67 -16.68 -55.47
CA LEU A 161 15.38 -16.95 -54.22
C LEU A 161 15.22 -18.41 -53.75
N MET A 162 14.12 -19.07 -54.06
CA MET A 162 13.92 -20.50 -53.76
C MET A 162 14.80 -21.41 -54.61
N LYS A 163 15.15 -20.99 -55.83
CA LYS A 163 16.02 -21.77 -56.74
C LYS A 163 17.51 -21.61 -56.43
N VAL A 164 17.91 -20.56 -55.70
CA VAL A 164 19.30 -20.35 -55.30
C VAL A 164 19.68 -21.35 -54.20
N GLN A 165 20.56 -22.30 -54.54
CA GLN A 165 21.09 -23.27 -53.58
C GLN A 165 22.12 -22.61 -52.65
N PRO A 166 22.15 -22.98 -51.35
CA PRO A 166 23.19 -22.52 -50.46
C PRO A 166 24.56 -23.07 -50.92
N PRO A 167 25.65 -22.32 -50.71
CA PRO A 167 26.99 -22.74 -51.13
C PRO A 167 27.49 -23.99 -50.38
N VAL A 168 26.89 -24.31 -49.23
CA VAL A 168 27.20 -25.51 -48.43
C VAL A 168 25.90 -26.27 -48.18
N GLN A 169 25.87 -27.56 -48.51
CA GLN A 169 24.73 -28.40 -48.17
C GLN A 169 24.66 -28.59 -46.65
N PRO A 170 23.46 -28.54 -46.03
CA PRO A 170 23.32 -28.78 -44.60
C PRO A 170 23.84 -30.20 -44.29
N ARG A 171 24.68 -30.31 -43.27
CA ARG A 171 25.16 -31.62 -42.81
C ARG A 171 23.98 -32.36 -42.20
N VAL A 172 23.76 -33.61 -42.63
CA VAL A 172 22.84 -34.56 -41.99
C VAL A 172 23.48 -35.10 -40.72
#